data_AF-A0A852XD68-F1
#
_entry.id   AF-A0A852XD68-F1
#
_cell.length_a   1.000
_cell.length_b   1.000
_cell.length_c   1.000
_cell.angle_alpha   90.00
_cell.angle_beta   90.00
_cell.angle_gamma   90.00
#
_symmetry.space_group_name_H-M   'P 1'
#
loop_
_entity.id
_entity.type
_entity.pdbx_description
1 polymer ?
#
loop_
_entity_poly.entity_id
_entity_poly.type
_entity_poly.pdbx_seq_one_letter_code
_entity_poly.pdbx_strand_id
1 'polypeptide(L)'
;MSFDTPRGAAFTAAERGLPRRSRAEVAQSDGLWLAAENLVRKVADALLDDDVERAHRVAGRAAALPYDEHQEMWPGVAVADQEIYNTLTDAVEIWPADDHSWVDAVSAGMAESPTAAQQLSHVAAILAHTATDVEIAPAEQARLSRIAGAQDPMRPPADDIPRPEHTDAIVALAQVELRLRHHLDEALTALDDPES
;
A
#
# COMPACT_ATOMS: atom_id res chain seq x y z
N MET A 1 -26.64 42.19 22.23
CA MET A 1 -25.54 42.05 21.26
C MET A 1 -25.57 40.62 20.76
N SER A 2 -26.02 40.42 19.53
CA SER A 2 -26.13 39.12 18.87
C SER A 2 -24.86 38.89 18.06
N PHE A 3 -24.13 37.82 18.33
CA PHE A 3 -23.03 37.37 17.49
C PHE A 3 -23.61 36.47 16.41
N ASP A 4 -23.80 37.04 15.22
CA ASP A 4 -24.15 36.32 14.01
C ASP A 4 -22.84 35.84 13.38
N THR A 5 -22.43 34.60 13.69
CA THR A 5 -21.26 33.98 13.08
C THR A 5 -21.71 33.34 11.76
N PRO A 6 -21.20 33.75 10.59
CA PRO A 6 -21.59 33.14 9.34
C PRO A 6 -21.11 31.69 9.31
N ARG A 7 -22.05 30.77 9.05
CA ARG A 7 -21.78 29.35 8.76
C ARG A 7 -20.76 29.26 7.63
N GLY A 8 -19.67 28.55 7.87
CA GLY A 8 -18.58 28.34 6.92
C GLY A 8 -19.12 27.85 5.58
N ALA A 9 -18.90 28.65 4.53
CA ALA A 9 -19.10 28.21 3.16
C ALA A 9 -18.15 27.03 2.92
N ALA A 10 -18.70 25.90 2.49
CA ALA A 10 -17.91 24.79 2.01
C ALA A 10 -17.08 25.29 0.82
N PHE A 11 -15.76 25.37 1.01
CA PHE A 11 -14.82 25.70 -0.07
C PHE A 11 -14.99 24.67 -1.19
N THR A 12 -15.63 25.07 -2.29
CA THR A 12 -15.79 24.17 -3.44
C THR A 12 -14.51 24.21 -4.28
N ALA A 13 -14.15 23.08 -4.90
CA ALA A 13 -12.95 22.97 -5.75
C ALA A 13 -12.85 24.04 -6.85
N ALA A 14 -13.97 24.68 -7.21
CA ALA A 14 -14.01 25.82 -8.14
C ALA A 14 -13.22 27.05 -7.65
N GLU A 15 -13.07 27.23 -6.33
CA GLU A 15 -12.38 28.39 -5.74
C GLU A 15 -10.85 28.25 -5.74
N ARG A 16 -10.31 27.06 -6.04
CA ARG A 16 -8.85 26.81 -6.10
C ARG A 16 -8.25 26.89 -7.50
N GLY A 17 -9.04 27.21 -8.52
CA GLY A 17 -8.55 27.27 -9.91
C GLY A 17 -8.07 25.92 -10.47
N LEU A 18 -8.39 24.81 -9.81
CA LEU A 18 -8.06 23.48 -10.31
C LEU A 18 -9.01 23.13 -11.46
N PRO A 19 -8.50 22.71 -12.63
CA PRO A 19 -9.34 22.35 -13.75
C PRO A 19 -10.28 21.21 -13.34
N ARG A 20 -11.58 21.36 -13.67
CA ARG A 20 -12.56 20.27 -13.49
C ARG A 20 -12.15 19.12 -14.41
N ARG A 21 -11.63 18.05 -13.81
CA ARG A 21 -11.30 16.81 -14.51
C ARG A 21 -12.54 16.26 -15.23
N SER A 22 -12.35 15.82 -16.46
CA SER A 22 -13.42 15.25 -17.28
C SER A 22 -13.76 13.84 -16.81
N ARG A 23 -15.00 13.41 -17.04
CA ARG A 23 -15.42 12.02 -16.78
C ARG A 23 -14.59 10.99 -17.58
N ALA A 24 -14.08 11.40 -18.74
CA ALA A 24 -13.27 10.53 -19.59
C ALA A 24 -11.90 10.26 -18.96
N GLU A 25 -11.26 11.27 -18.38
CA GLU A 25 -9.98 11.13 -17.67
C GLU A 25 -10.13 10.22 -16.44
N VAL A 26 -11.20 10.39 -15.66
CA VAL A 26 -11.49 9.51 -14.51
C VAL A 26 -11.64 8.05 -14.97
N ALA A 27 -12.49 7.79 -15.97
CA ALA A 27 -12.71 6.44 -16.47
C ALA A 27 -11.44 5.80 -17.07
N GLN A 28 -10.55 6.60 -17.66
CA GLN A 28 -9.26 6.13 -18.15
C GLN A 28 -8.34 5.73 -16.98
N SER A 29 -8.22 6.58 -15.95
CA SER A 29 -7.45 6.31 -14.74
C SER A 29 -7.94 5.02 -14.05
N ASP A 30 -9.25 4.90 -13.83
CA ASP A 30 -9.87 3.69 -13.27
C ASP A 30 -9.53 2.43 -14.09
N GLY A 31 -9.57 2.55 -15.43
CA GLY A 31 -9.22 1.46 -16.33
C GLY A 31 -7.74 1.05 -16.25
N LEU A 32 -6.84 2.01 -16.07
CA LEU A 32 -5.41 1.74 -15.86
C LEU A 32 -5.15 1.06 -14.53
N TRP A 33 -5.82 1.51 -13.48
CA TRP A 33 -5.73 0.93 -12.15
C TRP A 33 -6.19 -0.53 -12.14
N LEU A 34 -7.39 -0.82 -12.65
CA LEU A 34 -7.92 -2.18 -12.77
C LEU A 34 -7.03 -3.10 -13.61
N ALA A 35 -6.42 -2.57 -14.67
CA ALA A 35 -5.48 -3.32 -15.48
C ALA A 35 -4.20 -3.66 -14.70
N ALA A 36 -3.68 -2.72 -13.92
CA ALA A 36 -2.51 -2.90 -13.07
C ALA A 36 -2.79 -3.93 -11.96
N GLU A 37 -3.89 -3.82 -11.22
CA GLU A 37 -4.30 -4.79 -10.18
C GLU A 37 -4.35 -6.21 -10.73
N ASN A 38 -5.02 -6.41 -11.87
CA ASN A 38 -5.12 -7.73 -12.47
C ASN A 38 -3.76 -8.29 -12.94
N LEU A 39 -2.82 -7.42 -13.34
CA LEU A 39 -1.48 -7.85 -13.74
C LEU A 39 -0.62 -8.15 -12.50
N VAL A 40 -0.63 -7.30 -11.48
CA VAL A 40 0.10 -7.49 -10.22
C VAL A 40 -0.37 -8.77 -9.52
N ARG A 41 -1.68 -9.02 -9.43
CA ARG A 41 -2.21 -10.29 -8.90
C ARG A 41 -1.66 -11.50 -9.67
N LYS A 42 -1.58 -11.43 -11.00
CA LYS A 42 -1.00 -12.51 -11.82
C LYS A 42 0.51 -12.67 -11.64
N VAL A 43 1.23 -11.62 -11.21
CA VAL A 43 2.62 -11.73 -10.79
C VAL A 43 2.69 -12.52 -9.49
N ALA A 44 1.87 -12.18 -8.49
CA ALA A 44 1.78 -12.91 -7.23
C ALA A 44 1.41 -14.40 -7.45
N ASP A 45 0.39 -14.68 -8.27
CA ASP A 45 0.01 -16.06 -8.64
C ASP A 45 1.19 -16.84 -9.24
N ALA A 46 1.94 -16.22 -10.14
CA ALA A 46 3.09 -16.86 -10.79
C ALA A 46 4.26 -17.10 -9.80
N LEU A 47 4.46 -16.21 -8.84
CA LEU A 47 5.46 -16.39 -7.78
C LEU A 47 5.07 -17.53 -6.82
N LEU A 48 3.80 -17.68 -6.49
CA LEU A 48 3.28 -18.80 -5.69
C LEU A 48 3.46 -20.15 -6.40
N ASP A 49 3.37 -20.16 -7.73
CA ASP A 49 3.63 -21.33 -8.58
C ASP A 49 5.14 -21.59 -8.82
N ASP A 50 6.04 -20.80 -8.22
CA ASP A 50 7.50 -20.81 -8.47
C ASP A 50 7.88 -20.57 -9.96
N ASP A 51 6.99 -19.97 -10.75
CA ASP A 51 7.18 -19.62 -12.16
C ASP A 51 7.72 -18.18 -12.30
N VAL A 52 8.98 -18.01 -11.88
CA VAL A 52 9.70 -16.73 -11.89
C VAL A 52 9.72 -16.11 -13.30
N GLU A 53 9.90 -16.91 -14.34
CA GLU A 53 9.95 -16.40 -15.71
C GLU A 53 8.60 -15.79 -16.12
N ARG A 54 7.49 -16.45 -15.78
CA ARG A 54 6.15 -15.90 -15.99
C ARG A 54 5.90 -14.66 -15.16
N ALA A 55 6.33 -14.63 -13.89
CA ALA A 55 6.21 -13.46 -13.04
C ALA A 55 6.85 -12.22 -13.71
N HIS A 56 8.10 -12.34 -14.19
CA HIS A 56 8.77 -11.24 -14.90
C HIS A 56 8.07 -10.85 -16.21
N ARG A 57 7.58 -11.81 -17.01
CA ARG A 57 6.84 -11.49 -18.25
C ARG A 57 5.55 -10.74 -17.96
N VAL A 58 4.82 -11.10 -16.90
CA VAL A 58 3.58 -10.42 -16.49
C VAL A 58 3.90 -9.05 -15.89
N ALA A 59 4.92 -8.94 -15.04
CA ALA A 59 5.39 -7.67 -14.49
C ALA A 59 5.83 -6.70 -15.59
N GLY A 60 6.49 -7.19 -16.64
CA GLY A 60 6.85 -6.39 -17.82
C GLY A 60 5.63 -5.81 -18.54
N ARG A 61 4.48 -6.50 -18.52
CA ARG A 61 3.21 -5.97 -19.05
C ARG A 61 2.62 -4.90 -18.13
N ALA A 62 2.74 -5.04 -16.81
CA ALA A 62 2.30 -4.02 -15.85
C ALA A 62 3.16 -2.75 -15.94
N ALA A 63 4.49 -2.90 -16.01
CA ALA A 63 5.44 -1.80 -16.21
C ALA A 63 5.26 -1.08 -17.56
N ALA A 64 4.67 -1.75 -18.56
CA ALA A 64 4.38 -1.18 -19.86
C ALA A 64 3.06 -0.37 -19.90
N LEU A 65 2.26 -0.36 -18.83
CA LEU A 65 1.08 0.50 -18.76
C LEU A 65 1.50 1.98 -18.91
N PRO A 66 0.70 2.81 -19.59
CA PRO A 66 1.01 4.22 -19.72
C PRO A 66 0.95 4.91 -18.35
N TYR A 67 1.70 6.00 -18.23
CA TYR A 67 1.62 6.89 -17.08
C TYR A 67 0.20 7.40 -16.90
N ASP A 68 -0.28 7.43 -15.66
CA ASP A 68 -1.59 7.97 -15.34
C ASP A 68 -1.46 9.43 -14.93
N GLU A 69 -1.72 10.35 -15.88
CA GLU A 69 -1.70 11.80 -15.66
C GLU A 69 -2.73 12.24 -14.61
N HIS A 70 -3.78 11.45 -14.35
CA HIS A 70 -4.80 11.78 -13.34
C HIS A 70 -4.27 11.62 -11.91
N GLN A 71 -3.53 10.54 -11.70
CA GLN A 71 -2.95 10.16 -10.41
C GLN A 71 -1.48 10.60 -10.29
N GLU A 72 -0.88 11.07 -11.39
CA GLU A 72 0.53 11.46 -11.49
C GLU A 72 1.50 10.31 -11.12
N MET A 73 1.16 9.08 -11.51
CA MET A 73 1.94 7.88 -11.14
C MET A 73 1.99 6.82 -12.25
N TRP A 74 2.89 5.85 -12.08
CA TRP A 74 2.99 4.65 -12.92
C TRP A 74 2.15 3.52 -12.32
N PRO A 75 1.01 3.13 -12.95
CA PRO A 75 0.04 2.22 -12.34
C PRO A 75 0.62 0.89 -11.87
N GLY A 76 1.54 0.28 -12.64
CA GLY A 76 2.08 -1.03 -12.32
C GLY A 76 2.83 -1.08 -10.98
N VAL A 77 3.75 -0.13 -10.75
CA VAL A 77 4.54 -0.09 -9.51
C VAL A 77 3.69 0.40 -8.34
N ALA A 78 2.88 1.44 -8.56
CA ALA A 78 2.02 2.01 -7.52
C ALA A 78 1.00 0.99 -6.98
N VAL A 79 0.40 0.18 -7.85
CA VAL A 79 -0.51 -0.88 -7.39
C VAL A 79 0.24 -1.99 -6.66
N ALA A 80 1.45 -2.36 -7.11
CA ALA A 80 2.25 -3.36 -6.39
C ALA A 80 2.63 -2.91 -4.97
N ASP A 81 2.87 -1.60 -4.78
CA ASP A 81 3.08 -0.99 -3.47
C ASP A 81 1.78 -0.95 -2.64
N GLN A 82 0.67 -0.55 -3.26
CA GLN A 82 -0.65 -0.52 -2.64
C GLN A 82 -1.10 -1.88 -2.09
N GLU A 83 -0.76 -3.00 -2.75
CA GLU A 83 -1.10 -4.34 -2.27
C GLU A 83 -0.45 -4.68 -0.91
N ILE A 84 0.73 -4.11 -0.61
CA ILE A 84 1.37 -4.25 0.70
C ILE A 84 0.56 -3.50 1.76
N TYR A 85 0.12 -2.27 1.45
CA TYR A 85 -0.76 -1.50 2.32
C TYR A 85 -2.09 -2.22 2.56
N ASN A 86 -2.77 -2.67 1.50
CA ASN A 86 -4.05 -3.37 1.57
C ASN A 86 -3.94 -4.63 2.44
N THR A 87 -2.89 -5.43 2.23
CA THR A 87 -2.63 -6.64 3.03
C THR A 87 -2.54 -6.30 4.52
N LEU A 88 -1.86 -5.21 4.87
CA LEU A 88 -1.67 -4.84 6.26
C LEU A 88 -2.94 -4.24 6.88
N THR A 89 -3.69 -3.43 6.14
CA THR A 89 -4.98 -2.90 6.63
C THR A 89 -6.00 -4.01 6.82
N ASP A 90 -6.09 -4.95 5.88
CA ASP A 90 -6.98 -6.12 5.99
C ASP A 90 -6.62 -6.92 7.25
N ALA A 91 -5.33 -7.11 7.54
CA ALA A 91 -4.88 -7.80 8.73
C ALA A 91 -5.26 -7.05 10.02
N VAL A 92 -5.10 -5.72 10.06
CA VAL A 92 -5.51 -4.89 11.21
C VAL A 92 -7.00 -5.04 11.49
N GLU A 93 -7.84 -5.05 10.46
CA GLU A 93 -9.30 -5.13 10.61
C GLU A 93 -9.77 -6.46 11.21
N ILE A 94 -9.05 -7.56 10.92
CA ILE A 94 -9.41 -8.89 11.41
C ILE A 94 -8.66 -9.29 12.69
N TRP A 95 -7.60 -8.56 13.07
CA TRP A 95 -6.78 -8.93 14.22
C TRP A 95 -7.55 -8.79 15.54
N PRO A 96 -7.36 -9.70 16.52
CA PRO A 96 -7.95 -9.54 17.83
C PRO A 96 -7.52 -8.22 18.50
N ALA A 97 -8.49 -7.43 19.00
CA ALA A 97 -8.25 -6.08 19.51
C ALA A 97 -7.26 -5.99 20.69
N ASP A 98 -7.11 -7.06 21.46
CA ASP A 98 -6.18 -7.15 22.60
C ASP A 98 -4.83 -7.80 22.22
N ASP A 99 -4.62 -8.13 20.94
CA ASP A 99 -3.39 -8.72 20.43
C ASP A 99 -2.67 -7.77 19.47
N HIS A 100 -1.38 -7.56 19.68
CA HIS A 100 -0.57 -6.63 18.90
C HIS A 100 0.55 -7.32 18.10
N SER A 101 0.47 -8.64 17.94
CA SER A 101 1.54 -9.44 17.32
C SER A 101 1.65 -9.22 15.81
N TRP A 102 0.62 -8.71 15.14
CA TRP A 102 0.71 -8.32 13.73
C TRP A 102 1.82 -7.28 13.46
N VAL A 103 2.10 -6.40 14.42
CA VAL A 103 3.20 -5.43 14.32
C VAL A 103 4.58 -6.12 14.39
N ASP A 104 4.67 -7.29 15.03
CA ASP A 104 5.87 -8.13 15.00
C ASP A 104 6.05 -8.78 13.63
N ALA A 105 4.96 -9.22 12.98
CA ALA A 105 5.00 -9.73 11.60
C ALA A 105 5.52 -8.67 10.61
N VAL A 106 5.13 -7.40 10.78
CA VAL A 106 5.69 -6.28 10.00
C VAL A 106 7.20 -6.18 10.22
N SER A 107 7.64 -6.23 11.48
CA SER A 107 9.07 -6.13 11.83
C SER A 107 9.89 -7.31 11.28
N ALA A 108 9.31 -8.51 11.25
CA ALA A 108 9.93 -9.70 10.68
C ALA A 108 10.08 -9.57 9.16
N GLY A 109 9.03 -9.13 8.46
CA GLY A 109 9.06 -8.90 7.01
C GLY A 109 10.13 -7.87 6.59
N MET A 110 10.37 -6.84 7.41
CA MET A 110 11.42 -5.85 7.13
C MET A 110 12.83 -6.44 7.08
N ALA A 111 13.10 -7.51 7.84
CA ALA A 111 14.43 -8.10 7.94
C ALA A 111 14.83 -8.87 6.67
N GLU A 112 13.90 -9.12 5.76
CA GLU A 112 14.12 -10.01 4.63
C GLU A 112 14.85 -9.36 3.45
N SER A 113 14.63 -8.06 3.22
CA SER A 113 15.29 -7.33 2.14
C SER A 113 15.28 -5.81 2.38
N PRO A 114 16.21 -5.06 1.77
CA PRO A 114 16.16 -3.60 1.80
C PRO A 114 14.87 -3.02 1.21
N THR A 115 14.32 -3.65 0.16
CA THR A 115 13.03 -3.25 -0.43
C THR A 115 11.90 -3.45 0.58
N ALA A 116 11.83 -4.60 1.25
CA ALA A 116 10.84 -4.86 2.29
C ALA A 116 10.95 -3.84 3.43
N ALA A 117 12.16 -3.59 3.91
CA ALA A 117 12.40 -2.60 4.95
C ALA A 117 11.89 -1.21 4.55
N GLN A 118 12.16 -0.77 3.32
CA GLN A 118 11.71 0.53 2.83
C GLN A 118 10.18 0.62 2.76
N GLN A 119 9.52 -0.37 2.12
CA GLN A 119 8.07 -0.32 1.94
C GLN A 119 7.31 -0.46 3.25
N LEU A 120 7.69 -1.43 4.09
CA LEU A 120 7.02 -1.64 5.38
C LEU A 120 7.24 -0.45 6.33
N SER A 121 8.38 0.26 6.23
CA SER A 121 8.56 1.52 6.96
C SER A 121 7.61 2.61 6.47
N HIS A 122 7.39 2.71 5.16
CA HIS A 122 6.45 3.69 4.60
C HIS A 122 4.99 3.35 4.95
N VAL A 123 4.57 2.10 4.80
CA VAL A 123 3.24 1.65 5.22
C VAL A 123 3.04 1.89 6.74
N ALA A 124 4.06 1.61 7.56
CA ALA A 124 4.00 1.94 8.98
C ALA A 124 3.87 3.46 9.24
N ALA A 125 4.46 4.31 8.40
CA ALA A 125 4.29 5.76 8.48
C ALA A 125 2.86 6.18 8.17
N ILE A 126 2.21 5.56 7.18
CA ILE A 126 0.80 5.79 6.84
C ILE A 126 -0.09 5.37 8.02
N LEU A 127 0.08 4.14 8.52
CA LEU A 127 -0.73 3.59 9.62
C LEU A 127 -0.51 4.28 10.97
N ALA A 128 0.69 4.81 11.22
CA ALA A 128 0.95 5.62 12.40
C ALA A 128 0.21 6.97 12.37
N HIS A 129 -0.20 7.45 11.19
CA HIS A 129 -0.88 8.73 11.03
C HIS A 129 -2.40 8.58 11.24
N THR A 130 -3.03 9.52 11.93
CA THR A 130 -4.45 9.44 12.37
C THR A 130 -5.49 9.60 11.25
N ALA A 131 -5.09 9.49 9.98
CA ALA A 131 -5.95 9.70 8.81
C ALA A 131 -6.23 8.39 8.07
N THR A 132 -6.19 7.27 8.78
CA THR A 132 -6.51 5.94 8.24
C THR A 132 -7.95 5.55 8.53
N ASP A 133 -8.53 4.74 7.65
CA ASP A 133 -9.87 4.18 7.83
C ASP A 133 -9.93 3.01 8.84
N VAL A 134 -8.78 2.63 9.40
CA VAL A 134 -8.64 1.58 10.42
C VAL A 134 -8.39 2.15 11.81
N GLU A 135 -8.95 1.50 12.84
CA GLU A 135 -8.69 1.81 14.24
C GLU A 135 -7.38 1.13 14.69
N ILE A 136 -6.42 1.93 15.16
CA ILE A 136 -5.11 1.46 15.65
C ILE A 136 -4.98 1.76 17.13
N ALA A 137 -4.61 0.77 17.94
CA ALA A 137 -4.41 0.97 19.36
C ALA A 137 -3.22 1.92 19.63
N PRO A 138 -3.24 2.74 20.70
CA PRO A 138 -2.15 3.67 20.99
C PRO A 138 -0.76 3.00 21.12
N ALA A 139 -0.73 1.75 21.61
CA ALA A 139 0.50 0.97 21.72
C ALA A 139 1.06 0.58 20.34
N GLU A 140 0.19 0.18 19.41
CA GLU A 140 0.55 -0.15 18.03
C GLU A 140 1.00 1.10 17.28
N GLN A 141 0.26 2.21 17.41
CA GLN A 141 0.63 3.49 16.81
C GLN A 141 2.05 3.92 17.24
N ALA A 142 2.38 3.77 18.53
CA ALA A 142 3.72 4.08 19.05
C ALA A 142 4.81 3.11 18.51
N ARG A 143 4.47 1.85 18.20
CA ARG A 143 5.38 0.89 17.58
C ARG A 143 5.58 1.20 16.09
N LEU A 144 4.49 1.43 15.35
CA LEU A 144 4.50 1.81 13.94
C LEU A 144 5.27 3.11 13.73
N SER A 145 5.10 4.12 14.61
CA SER A 145 5.89 5.35 14.56
C SER A 145 7.40 5.10 14.69
N ARG A 146 7.81 4.11 15.50
CA ARG A 146 9.22 3.74 15.64
C ARG A 146 9.72 3.00 14.41
N ILE A 147 8.90 2.13 13.82
CA ILE A 147 9.21 1.41 12.57
C ILE A 147 9.36 2.42 11.42
N ALA A 148 8.41 3.34 11.30
CA ALA A 148 8.38 4.38 10.28
C ALA A 148 9.62 5.29 10.30
N GLY A 149 10.13 5.59 11.49
CA GLY A 149 11.29 6.48 11.64
C GLY A 149 11.01 7.88 11.07
N ALA A 150 11.70 8.24 9.99
CA ALA A 150 11.60 9.54 9.34
C ALA A 150 10.91 9.50 7.96
N GLN A 151 10.24 8.39 7.63
CA GLN A 151 9.51 8.27 6.36
C GLN A 151 8.37 9.28 6.27
N ASP A 152 8.15 9.81 5.07
CA ASP A 152 7.02 10.69 4.77
C ASP A 152 5.84 9.85 4.27
N PRO A 153 4.70 9.80 4.99
CA PRO A 153 3.56 9.00 4.57
C PRO A 153 2.98 9.45 3.22
N MET A 154 3.22 10.70 2.80
CA MET A 154 2.69 11.26 1.56
C MET A 154 3.59 11.02 0.34
N ARG A 155 4.73 10.35 0.51
CA ARG A 155 5.69 10.10 -0.57
C ARG A 155 6.00 8.60 -0.69
N PRO A 156 5.22 7.86 -1.49
CA PRO A 156 5.47 6.45 -1.77
C PRO A 156 6.88 6.22 -2.33
N PRO A 157 7.64 5.25 -1.80
CA PRO A 157 8.93 4.87 -2.36
C PRO A 157 8.82 4.43 -3.83
N ALA A 158 7.65 3.90 -4.23
CA ALA A 158 7.32 3.55 -5.61
C ALA A 158 7.52 4.71 -6.61
N ASP A 159 7.29 5.96 -6.20
CA ASP A 159 7.39 7.14 -7.06
C ASP A 159 8.83 7.47 -7.44
N ASP A 160 9.79 7.07 -6.62
CA ASP A 160 11.21 7.34 -6.82
C ASP A 160 11.90 6.25 -7.67
N ILE A 161 11.17 5.19 -8.08
CA ILE A 161 11.74 4.07 -8.85
C ILE A 161 11.91 4.47 -10.33
N PRO A 162 13.14 4.39 -10.89
CA PRO A 162 13.39 4.66 -12.30
C PRO A 162 12.60 3.73 -13.22
N ARG A 163 12.03 4.28 -14.30
CA ARG A 163 11.24 3.51 -15.27
C ARG A 163 11.90 2.22 -15.80
N PRO A 164 13.22 2.19 -16.11
CA PRO A 164 13.87 0.95 -16.54
C PRO A 164 13.82 -0.20 -15.52
N GLU A 165 13.62 0.12 -14.24
CA GLU A 165 13.63 -0.82 -13.11
C GLU A 165 12.22 -1.27 -12.70
N HIS A 166 11.17 -0.72 -13.31
CA HIS A 166 9.77 -0.99 -12.92
C HIS A 166 9.38 -2.47 -12.96
N THR A 167 9.89 -3.23 -13.93
CA THR A 167 9.58 -4.67 -14.01
C THR A 167 10.12 -5.42 -12.80
N ASP A 168 11.39 -5.19 -12.45
CA ASP A 168 12.04 -5.86 -11.32
C ASP A 168 11.46 -5.37 -9.99
N ALA A 169 11.14 -4.07 -9.90
CA ALA A 169 10.47 -3.50 -8.74
C ALA A 169 9.10 -4.14 -8.50
N ILE A 170 8.25 -4.31 -9.52
CA ILE A 170 6.94 -4.96 -9.37
C ILE A 170 7.07 -6.39 -8.84
N VAL A 171 8.04 -7.15 -9.35
CA VAL A 171 8.32 -8.51 -8.86
C VAL A 171 8.78 -8.48 -7.40
N ALA A 172 9.71 -7.59 -7.05
CA ALA A 172 10.21 -7.46 -5.69
C ALA A 172 9.10 -7.04 -4.71
N LEU A 173 8.24 -6.08 -5.07
CA LEU A 173 7.11 -5.63 -4.26
C LEU A 173 6.09 -6.75 -4.05
N ALA A 174 5.75 -7.51 -5.09
CA ALA A 174 4.88 -8.68 -4.96
C ALA A 174 5.50 -9.76 -4.05
N GLN A 175 6.82 -9.95 -4.07
CA GLN A 175 7.49 -10.85 -3.11
C GLN A 175 7.41 -10.35 -1.67
N VAL A 176 7.55 -9.03 -1.45
CA VAL A 176 7.38 -8.43 -0.12
C VAL A 176 5.95 -8.67 0.39
N GLU A 177 4.95 -8.41 -0.46
CA GLU A 177 3.54 -8.63 -0.12
C GLU A 177 3.27 -10.10 0.24
N LEU A 178 3.73 -11.06 -0.58
CA LEU A 178 3.46 -12.49 -0.36
C LEU A 178 4.08 -12.99 0.95
N ARG A 179 5.27 -12.50 1.29
CA ARG A 179 5.93 -12.88 2.53
C ARG A 179 5.32 -12.20 3.74
N LEU A 180 4.89 -10.94 3.61
CA LEU A 180 4.10 -10.28 4.66
C LEU A 180 2.82 -11.07 4.94
N ARG A 181 2.07 -11.47 3.91
CA ARG A 181 0.89 -12.34 4.05
C ARG A 181 1.21 -13.61 4.81
N HIS A 182 2.29 -14.29 4.43
CA HIS A 182 2.73 -15.50 5.11
C HIS A 182 3.02 -15.27 6.61
N HIS A 183 3.76 -14.21 6.98
CA HIS A 183 4.03 -13.89 8.39
C HIS A 183 2.75 -13.58 9.17
N LEU A 184 1.81 -12.87 8.54
CA LEU A 184 0.52 -12.54 9.15
C LEU A 184 -0.35 -13.80 9.35
N ASP A 185 -0.41 -14.68 8.35
CA ASP A 185 -1.15 -15.94 8.42
C ASP A 185 -0.57 -16.89 9.49
N GLU A 186 0.77 -16.99 9.59
CA GLU A 186 1.44 -17.77 10.63
C GLU A 186 1.12 -17.22 12.03
N ALA A 187 1.17 -15.89 12.20
CA ALA A 187 0.85 -15.26 13.46
C ALA A 187 -0.63 -15.42 13.84
N LEU A 188 -1.57 -15.26 12.90
CA LEU A 188 -3.00 -15.52 13.14
C LEU A 188 -3.25 -16.98 13.53
N THR A 189 -2.63 -17.92 12.82
CA THR A 189 -2.78 -19.35 13.11
C THR A 189 -2.26 -19.69 14.51
N ALA A 190 -1.16 -19.07 14.94
CA ALA A 190 -0.60 -19.27 16.29
C ALA A 190 -1.52 -18.72 17.41
N LEU A 191 -2.40 -17.76 17.12
CA LEU A 191 -3.40 -17.28 18.07
C LEU A 191 -4.56 -18.27 18.25
N ASP A 192 -4.91 -18.99 17.20
CA ASP A 192 -5.97 -20.00 17.22
C ASP A 192 -5.53 -21.32 17.87
N ASP A 193 -4.22 -21.62 17.89
CA ASP A 193 -3.64 -22.82 18.52
C ASP A 193 -2.52 -22.48 19.53
N PRO A 194 -2.87 -22.04 20.75
CA PRO A 194 -1.91 -21.61 21.77
C PRO A 194 -1.10 -22.76 22.40
N GLU A 195 -1.32 -24.02 22.00
CA GLU A 195 -0.63 -25.21 22.56
C GLU A 195 0.54 -25.72 21.68
N SER A 196 0.85 -25.06 20.55
CA SER A 196 1.94 -25.40 19.63
C SER A 196 3.32 -24.85 20.01
#